data_AF-A0A969WR07-F1
#
_entry.id   AF-A0A969WR07-F1
#
_cell.length_a   1.000
_cell.length_b   1.000
_cell.length_c   1.000
_cell.angle_alpha   90.00
_cell.angle_beta   90.00
_cell.angle_gamma   90.00
#
_symmetry.space_group_name_H-M   'P 1'
#
loop_
_entity.id
_entity.type
_entity.pdbx_description
1 polymer ?
#
loop_
_entity_poly.entity_id
_entity_poly.type
_entity_poly.pdbx_seq_one_letter_code
_entity_poly.pdbx_strand_id
1 'polypeptide(L)'
;MKHINKTFFIAIIGFWFGFNFSSLEAQNTSDLLDKYSHYRDRLLNEFVVVSNNVEEFGVNIPATDRVHDKDGKPYYISWGDGNCNFNHYLGFLATEYRLLKNNNEDYTETYKMLIYTILAIERLDLYSEYVLRKHNNIFRIINGDTIRDFIVYPDDFNGFLIRDDVSLGFWVKYAPFFGIKTGNLNKTKDGTNTYLSVFQKGVVAKEEMSQDNIVRMLHALALVKRLVDTENENIVEINYINDLIPKYLKDRGILADNKIYIDRWVDDLTERFIGQIQNPFPQKALSFKPWKGKAAPVKNQFLAIVSTRWYILNKITDELVAEGSGDDLGVWLNSYGFAEAGNAISGEKKYHFDGSNYGVSKYLFKSLLFKNLQILPGGAVPIPKAIDDYMFRDLAVISDVNRGKKSYELFFALRDRRHKRTYEHQTLMLYLLHTEKYSKIYNPKGGMWHDDKAYYANLLAKAPQNGPFYDLNNKSYSEFWNSSSRLIWPGKGAPDKTKTWEFAGMDYLFLHNLYRLVFEPKGFNLNKTIVKKAKDKPIQTKSSTHPNFESDEFYYEAPRVR
;
A
#
# COMPACT_ATOMS: atom_id res chain seq x y z
N MET A 1 31.56 68.31 21.14
CA MET A 1 30.57 69.01 20.30
C MET A 1 31.01 68.94 18.85
N LYS A 2 30.37 68.10 18.03
CA LYS A 2 30.17 68.29 16.58
C LYS A 2 29.28 67.16 16.06
N HIS A 3 28.04 67.53 15.79
CA HIS A 3 27.03 66.72 15.10
C HIS A 3 27.48 66.45 13.66
N ILE A 4 27.31 65.21 13.20
CA ILE A 4 27.28 64.88 11.76
C ILE A 4 25.95 64.19 11.44
N ASN A 5 25.41 64.68 10.32
CA ASN A 5 24.06 64.62 9.80
C ASN A 5 23.45 63.24 9.58
N LYS A 6 22.15 63.18 9.93
CA LYS A 6 21.12 62.37 9.27
C LYS A 6 21.06 62.74 7.78
N THR A 7 20.97 61.75 6.89
CA THR A 7 20.06 61.65 5.74
C THR A 7 20.60 60.58 4.80
N PHE A 8 20.10 59.35 4.90
CA PHE A 8 20.27 58.33 3.86
C PHE A 8 18.90 58.12 3.20
N PHE A 9 18.76 58.68 2.01
CA PHE A 9 17.61 58.49 1.12
C PHE A 9 17.77 57.12 0.46
N ILE A 10 16.96 56.14 0.85
CA ILE A 10 16.83 54.88 0.10
C ILE A 10 15.64 55.04 -0.85
N ALA A 11 15.95 55.23 -2.13
CA ALA A 11 14.98 55.20 -3.20
C ALA A 11 14.49 53.77 -3.40
N ILE A 12 13.28 53.48 -2.93
CA ILE A 12 12.55 52.24 -3.26
C ILE A 12 11.99 52.42 -4.67
N ILE A 13 12.73 51.94 -5.67
CA ILE A 13 12.20 51.74 -7.02
C ILE A 13 11.26 50.53 -6.93
N GLY A 14 9.95 50.83 -6.88
CA GLY A 14 8.88 49.85 -6.99
C GLY A 14 8.88 49.25 -8.39
N PHE A 15 9.65 48.18 -8.59
CA PHE A 15 9.55 47.32 -9.75
C PHE A 15 8.33 46.41 -9.54
N TRP A 16 7.14 46.94 -9.86
CA TRP A 16 5.89 46.21 -9.96
C TRP A 16 6.00 45.26 -11.16
N PHE A 17 6.60 44.08 -10.97
CA PHE A 17 6.38 42.96 -11.89
C PHE A 17 4.91 42.60 -11.77
N GLY A 18 4.10 43.15 -12.68
CA GLY A 18 2.78 42.63 -12.99
C GLY A 18 2.93 41.22 -13.51
N PHE A 19 3.06 40.25 -12.60
CA PHE A 19 2.69 38.89 -12.88
C PHE A 19 1.21 38.93 -13.23
N ASN A 20 0.93 38.96 -14.53
CA ASN A 20 -0.34 38.50 -15.05
C ASN A 20 -0.48 37.07 -14.55
N PHE A 21 -1.10 36.91 -13.37
CA PHE A 21 -1.79 35.69 -13.02
C PHE A 21 -2.91 35.60 -14.04
N SER A 22 -2.59 35.06 -15.23
CA SER A 22 -3.60 34.42 -16.05
C SER A 22 -4.36 33.55 -15.09
N SER A 23 -5.62 33.88 -14.84
CA SER A 23 -6.52 33.04 -14.08
C SER A 23 -6.52 31.71 -14.82
N LEU A 24 -5.66 30.79 -14.38
CA LEU A 24 -5.73 29.40 -14.73
C LEU A 24 -7.16 29.04 -14.40
N GLU A 25 -8.01 28.96 -15.42
CA GLU A 25 -9.38 28.51 -15.25
C GLU A 25 -9.24 27.19 -14.51
N ALA A 26 -9.70 27.18 -13.26
CA ALA A 26 -9.74 25.97 -12.49
C ALA A 26 -10.49 24.98 -13.37
N GLN A 27 -9.82 23.91 -13.78
CA GLN A 27 -10.45 22.87 -14.58
C GLN A 27 -11.78 22.52 -13.91
N ASN A 28 -12.82 22.38 -14.72
CA ASN A 28 -14.15 22.15 -14.22
C ASN A 28 -14.12 20.87 -13.38
N THR A 29 -14.72 20.85 -12.19
CA THR A 29 -14.83 19.64 -11.34
C THR A 29 -15.35 18.44 -12.14
N SER A 30 -16.16 18.70 -13.17
CA SER A 30 -16.59 17.71 -14.16
C SER A 30 -15.42 16.98 -14.85
N ASP A 31 -14.40 17.71 -15.31
CA ASP A 31 -13.27 17.15 -16.07
C ASP A 31 -12.46 16.17 -15.22
N LEU A 32 -12.26 16.49 -13.93
CA LEU A 32 -11.57 15.60 -12.99
C LEU A 32 -12.38 14.33 -12.72
N LEU A 33 -13.71 14.44 -12.63
CA LEU A 33 -14.61 13.31 -12.42
C LEU A 33 -14.69 12.40 -13.66
N ASP A 34 -14.70 12.97 -14.86
CA ASP A 34 -14.65 12.20 -16.11
C ASP A 34 -13.33 11.45 -16.25
N LYS A 35 -12.20 12.11 -15.94
CA LYS A 35 -10.88 11.47 -15.90
C LYS A 35 -10.83 10.36 -14.85
N TYR A 36 -11.39 10.60 -13.66
CA TYR A 36 -11.51 9.59 -12.60
C TYR A 36 -12.30 8.37 -13.07
N SER A 37 -13.46 8.59 -13.67
CA SER A 37 -14.32 7.51 -14.18
C SER A 37 -13.60 6.68 -15.24
N HIS A 38 -12.88 7.33 -16.17
CA HIS A 38 -12.06 6.64 -17.16
C HIS A 38 -10.93 5.82 -16.53
N TYR A 39 -10.21 6.37 -15.55
CA TYR A 39 -9.14 5.65 -14.87
C TYR A 39 -9.65 4.45 -14.10
N ARG A 40 -10.81 4.59 -13.44
CA ARG A 40 -11.47 3.52 -12.70
C ARG A 40 -11.87 2.38 -13.64
N ASP A 41 -12.50 2.72 -14.76
CA ASP A 41 -12.86 1.74 -15.80
C ASP A 41 -11.62 1.00 -16.31
N ARG A 42 -10.56 1.73 -16.67
CA ARG A 42 -9.29 1.16 -17.14
C ARG A 42 -8.68 0.20 -16.12
N LEU A 43 -8.59 0.59 -14.85
CA LEU A 43 -8.06 -0.27 -13.78
C LEU A 43 -8.83 -1.61 -13.72
N LEU A 44 -10.16 -1.54 -13.60
CA LEU A 44 -10.99 -2.72 -13.35
C LEU A 44 -11.20 -3.59 -14.59
N ASN A 45 -11.04 -3.02 -15.78
CA ASN A 45 -11.21 -3.74 -17.03
C ASN A 45 -9.90 -4.18 -17.67
N GLU A 46 -8.74 -3.68 -17.23
CA GLU A 46 -7.48 -3.96 -17.90
C GLU A 46 -6.31 -4.32 -16.97
N PHE A 47 -6.43 -4.08 -15.67
CA PHE A 47 -5.35 -4.33 -14.70
C PHE A 47 -5.75 -5.27 -13.55
N VAL A 48 -7.05 -5.56 -13.36
CA VAL A 48 -7.53 -6.44 -12.28
C VAL A 48 -8.50 -7.49 -12.81
N VAL A 49 -8.29 -8.75 -12.42
CA VAL A 49 -9.30 -9.80 -12.57
C VAL A 49 -10.17 -9.81 -11.33
N VAL A 50 -11.33 -9.15 -11.39
CA VAL A 50 -12.31 -9.13 -10.30
C VAL A 50 -13.15 -10.42 -10.33
N SER A 51 -13.15 -11.17 -9.22
CA SER A 51 -13.80 -12.48 -9.12
C SER A 51 -14.40 -12.73 -7.73
N ASN A 52 -15.59 -13.33 -7.68
CA ASN A 52 -16.20 -13.84 -6.45
C ASN A 52 -15.60 -15.17 -5.97
N ASN A 53 -14.81 -15.86 -6.80
CA ASN A 53 -14.00 -17.01 -6.39
C ASN A 53 -12.74 -16.52 -5.67
N VAL A 54 -12.93 -15.99 -4.46
CA VAL A 54 -11.92 -15.18 -3.75
C VAL A 54 -10.65 -15.94 -3.38
N GLU A 55 -10.69 -17.27 -3.37
CA GLU A 55 -9.53 -18.13 -3.09
C GLU A 55 -8.74 -18.52 -4.35
N GLU A 56 -9.17 -18.09 -5.54
CA GLU A 56 -8.40 -18.32 -6.77
C GLU A 56 -7.12 -17.45 -6.78
N PHE A 57 -5.97 -18.06 -7.02
CA PHE A 57 -4.68 -17.36 -7.03
C PHE A 57 -4.67 -16.23 -8.07
N GLY A 58 -4.10 -15.07 -7.70
CA GLY A 58 -3.96 -13.89 -8.55
C GLY A 58 -5.23 -13.05 -8.77
N VAL A 59 -6.43 -13.56 -8.47
CA VAL A 59 -7.66 -12.74 -8.62
C VAL A 59 -7.76 -11.70 -7.51
N ASN A 60 -8.40 -10.57 -7.83
CA ASN A 60 -8.57 -9.41 -6.96
C ASN A 60 -7.26 -8.72 -6.53
N ILE A 61 -6.13 -9.03 -7.18
CA ILE A 61 -4.85 -8.33 -7.02
C ILE A 61 -4.57 -7.52 -8.30
N PRO A 62 -4.37 -6.19 -8.21
CA PRO A 62 -4.14 -5.36 -9.37
C PRO A 62 -2.72 -5.47 -9.88
N ALA A 63 -2.57 -5.58 -11.20
CA ALA A 63 -1.31 -5.35 -11.87
C ALA A 63 -0.89 -3.87 -11.72
N THR A 64 0.41 -3.62 -11.70
CA THR A 64 0.98 -2.29 -11.47
C THR A 64 1.19 -1.54 -12.77
N ASP A 65 1.67 -2.24 -13.79
CA ASP A 65 2.09 -1.68 -15.05
C ASP A 65 2.14 -2.71 -16.18
N ARG A 66 2.12 -2.21 -17.41
CA ARG A 66 2.27 -2.99 -18.63
C ARG A 66 3.12 -2.26 -19.66
N VAL A 67 3.66 -3.00 -20.61
CA VAL A 67 4.53 -2.47 -21.66
C VAL A 67 3.90 -2.72 -23.02
N HIS A 68 4.00 -1.70 -23.88
CA HIS A 68 3.45 -1.71 -25.23
C HIS A 68 4.54 -1.87 -26.29
N ASP A 69 4.19 -2.56 -27.37
CA ASP A 69 5.02 -2.63 -28.57
C ASP A 69 4.90 -1.34 -29.39
N LYS A 70 5.54 -1.31 -30.57
CA LYS A 70 5.53 -0.16 -31.47
C LYS A 70 4.14 0.15 -32.05
N ASP A 71 3.24 -0.83 -32.05
CA ASP A 71 1.86 -0.69 -32.54
C ASP A 71 0.90 -0.31 -31.41
N GLY A 72 1.41 -0.08 -30.19
CA GLY A 72 0.62 0.25 -29.01
C GLY A 72 -0.09 -0.95 -28.39
N LYS A 73 0.26 -2.20 -28.77
CA LYS A 73 -0.35 -3.40 -28.17
C LYS A 73 0.42 -3.83 -26.93
N PRO A 74 -0.27 -4.20 -25.84
CA PRO A 74 0.41 -4.72 -24.66
C PRO A 74 1.02 -6.08 -24.99
N TYR A 75 2.29 -6.28 -24.60
CA TYR A 75 2.97 -7.57 -24.74
C TYR A 75 3.56 -8.10 -23.42
N TYR A 76 3.54 -7.27 -22.38
CA TYR A 76 4.08 -7.60 -21.07
C TYR A 76 3.29 -6.87 -19.98
N ILE A 77 3.02 -7.54 -18.85
CA ILE A 77 2.35 -6.96 -17.68
C ILE A 77 3.05 -7.39 -16.39
N SER A 78 3.00 -6.53 -15.38
CA SER A 78 3.72 -6.73 -14.13
C SER A 78 2.78 -6.49 -12.95
N TRP A 79 2.82 -7.37 -11.97
CA TRP A 79 2.34 -7.09 -10.62
C TRP A 79 3.43 -6.45 -9.75
N GLY A 80 4.61 -6.23 -10.34
CA GLY A 80 5.73 -5.54 -9.73
C GLY A 80 6.13 -6.20 -8.44
N ASP A 81 6.36 -5.35 -7.44
CA ASP A 81 6.63 -5.77 -6.07
C ASP A 81 5.34 -6.10 -5.26
N GLY A 82 4.19 -6.22 -5.93
CA GLY A 82 2.86 -6.57 -5.39
C GLY A 82 2.22 -5.54 -4.45
N ASN A 83 2.96 -5.10 -3.43
CA ASN A 83 2.38 -4.57 -2.20
C ASN A 83 2.16 -3.07 -2.19
N CYS A 84 3.05 -2.30 -2.83
CA CYS A 84 2.93 -0.84 -2.85
C CYS A 84 1.60 -0.38 -3.50
N ASN A 85 1.12 -1.13 -4.49
CA ASN A 85 -0.06 -0.81 -5.26
C ASN A 85 -1.32 -1.50 -4.77
N PHE A 86 -1.20 -2.70 -4.20
CA PHE A 86 -2.32 -3.37 -3.53
C PHE A 86 -2.89 -2.53 -2.38
N ASN A 87 -2.02 -1.88 -1.61
CA ASN A 87 -2.43 -0.96 -0.54
C ASN A 87 -3.15 0.29 -1.06
N HIS A 88 -2.71 0.85 -2.21
CA HIS A 88 -3.43 1.94 -2.84
C HIS A 88 -4.79 1.50 -3.37
N TYR A 89 -4.91 0.28 -3.90
CA TYR A 89 -6.18 -0.26 -4.34
C TYR A 89 -7.18 -0.35 -3.18
N LEU A 90 -6.74 -0.89 -2.03
CA LEU A 90 -7.57 -0.94 -0.82
C LEU A 90 -7.96 0.48 -0.33
N GLY A 91 -7.01 1.42 -0.29
CA GLY A 91 -7.27 2.82 0.09
C GLY A 91 -8.21 3.55 -0.88
N PHE A 92 -8.06 3.34 -2.19
CA PHE A 92 -8.95 3.85 -3.23
C PHE A 92 -10.38 3.33 -3.03
N LEU A 93 -10.55 2.02 -2.85
CA LEU A 93 -11.87 1.41 -2.66
C LEU A 93 -12.56 1.92 -1.38
N ALA A 94 -11.82 2.06 -0.28
CA ALA A 94 -12.36 2.58 0.98
C ALA A 94 -12.82 4.05 0.86
N THR A 95 -12.01 4.87 0.18
CA THR A 95 -12.33 6.28 -0.03
C THR A 95 -13.46 6.48 -1.04
N GLU A 96 -13.53 5.66 -2.10
CA GLU A 96 -14.65 5.65 -3.06
C GLU A 96 -15.95 5.22 -2.38
N TYR A 97 -15.92 4.16 -1.58
CA TYR A 97 -17.07 3.69 -0.81
C TYR A 97 -17.69 4.83 0.01
N ARG A 98 -16.85 5.57 0.76
CA ARG A 98 -17.36 6.67 1.59
C ARG A 98 -17.88 7.83 0.76
N LEU A 99 -17.27 8.15 -0.39
CA LEU A 99 -17.76 9.19 -1.30
C LEU A 99 -19.15 8.84 -1.84
N LEU A 100 -19.33 7.62 -2.34
CA LEU A 100 -20.63 7.15 -2.85
C LEU A 100 -21.69 7.19 -1.75
N LYS A 101 -21.36 6.63 -0.58
CA LYS A 101 -22.30 6.58 0.56
C LYS A 101 -22.69 7.97 1.06
N ASN A 102 -21.74 8.90 1.16
CA ASN A 102 -22.01 10.29 1.56
C ASN A 102 -22.91 11.05 0.56
N ASN A 103 -22.98 10.59 -0.69
CA ASN A 103 -23.77 11.20 -1.74
C ASN A 103 -25.06 10.41 -2.07
N ASN A 104 -25.37 9.36 -1.28
CA ASN A 104 -26.51 8.46 -1.52
C ASN A 104 -26.48 7.77 -2.89
N GLU A 105 -25.29 7.50 -3.41
CA GLU A 105 -25.07 6.75 -4.64
C GLU A 105 -24.94 5.24 -4.37
N ASP A 106 -25.12 4.41 -5.40
CA ASP A 106 -24.91 2.97 -5.26
C ASP A 106 -23.43 2.64 -5.04
N TYR A 107 -23.11 2.10 -3.87
CA TYR A 107 -21.77 1.70 -3.46
C TYR A 107 -21.55 0.18 -3.53
N THR A 108 -22.53 -0.59 -4.00
CA THR A 108 -22.53 -2.06 -3.96
C THR A 108 -21.32 -2.66 -4.69
N GLU A 109 -21.01 -2.18 -5.89
CA GLU A 109 -19.87 -2.69 -6.67
C GLU A 109 -18.53 -2.40 -5.98
N THR A 110 -18.34 -1.16 -5.51
CA THR A 110 -17.14 -0.75 -4.78
C THR A 110 -16.98 -1.54 -3.49
N TYR A 111 -18.07 -1.77 -2.75
CA TYR A 111 -18.05 -2.57 -1.53
C TYR A 111 -17.71 -4.03 -1.82
N LYS A 112 -18.26 -4.64 -2.87
CA LYS A 112 -17.88 -6.01 -3.31
C LYS A 112 -16.39 -6.11 -3.59
N MET A 113 -15.83 -5.18 -4.36
CA MET A 113 -14.40 -5.18 -4.67
C MET A 113 -13.53 -4.96 -3.43
N LEU A 114 -13.99 -4.12 -2.49
CA LEU A 114 -13.32 -3.93 -1.21
C LEU A 114 -13.27 -5.24 -0.42
N ILE A 115 -14.40 -5.94 -0.28
CA ILE A 115 -14.45 -7.25 0.40
C ILE A 115 -13.56 -8.28 -0.30
N TYR A 116 -13.61 -8.36 -1.62
CA TYR A 116 -12.75 -9.27 -2.38
C TYR A 116 -11.26 -8.96 -2.23
N THR A 117 -10.90 -7.68 -2.10
CA THR A 117 -9.52 -7.24 -1.86
C THR A 117 -9.05 -7.65 -0.46
N ILE A 118 -9.90 -7.48 0.57
CA ILE A 118 -9.58 -7.92 1.93
C ILE A 118 -9.49 -9.46 1.99
N LEU A 119 -10.35 -10.18 1.28
CA LEU A 119 -10.26 -11.64 1.19
C LEU A 119 -9.02 -12.11 0.42
N ALA A 120 -8.53 -11.33 -0.55
CA ALA A 120 -7.23 -11.60 -1.14
C ALA A 120 -6.10 -11.41 -0.12
N ILE A 121 -6.19 -10.47 0.84
CA ILE A 121 -5.23 -10.37 1.95
C ILE A 121 -5.29 -11.64 2.83
N GLU A 122 -6.49 -12.12 3.18
CA GLU A 122 -6.64 -13.36 3.96
C GLU A 122 -6.07 -14.58 3.22
N ARG A 123 -6.29 -14.65 1.91
CA ARG A 123 -5.73 -15.68 1.05
C ARG A 123 -4.20 -15.63 1.04
N LEU A 124 -3.64 -14.43 0.87
CA LEU A 124 -2.19 -14.23 0.89
C LEU A 124 -1.60 -14.62 2.25
N ASP A 125 -2.25 -14.31 3.37
CA ASP A 125 -1.78 -14.74 4.70
C ASP A 125 -1.83 -16.26 4.82
N LEU A 126 -3.01 -16.84 4.65
CA LEU A 126 -3.25 -18.27 4.84
C LEU A 126 -2.36 -19.16 3.96
N TYR A 127 -2.12 -18.75 2.71
CA TYR A 127 -1.42 -19.58 1.74
C TYR A 127 0.09 -19.29 1.64
N SER A 128 0.61 -18.27 2.32
CA SER A 128 2.04 -17.95 2.30
C SER A 128 2.90 -19.09 2.81
N GLU A 129 2.62 -19.56 4.02
CA GLU A 129 3.34 -20.67 4.63
C GLU A 129 3.15 -21.98 3.87
N TYR A 130 1.95 -22.22 3.34
CA TYR A 130 1.67 -23.38 2.49
C TYR A 130 2.60 -23.41 1.27
N VAL A 131 2.71 -22.30 0.54
CA VAL A 131 3.60 -22.19 -0.61
C VAL A 131 5.06 -22.36 -0.19
N LEU A 132 5.48 -21.72 0.90
CA LEU A 132 6.86 -21.81 1.39
C LEU A 132 7.26 -23.22 1.81
N ARG A 133 6.38 -23.97 2.48
CA ARG A 133 6.65 -25.37 2.88
C ARG A 133 6.84 -26.24 1.65
N LYS A 134 5.94 -26.13 0.67
CA LYS A 134 6.03 -26.83 -0.61
C LYS A 134 7.34 -26.51 -1.32
N HIS A 135 7.65 -25.22 -1.41
CA HIS A 135 8.85 -24.74 -2.09
C HIS A 135 10.14 -25.27 -1.49
N ASN A 136 10.29 -25.16 -0.17
CA ASN A 136 11.51 -25.54 0.53
C ASN A 136 11.58 -27.06 0.82
N ASN A 137 10.63 -27.85 0.31
CA ASN A 137 10.48 -29.28 0.64
C ASN A 137 10.44 -29.56 2.16
N ILE A 138 9.82 -28.65 2.92
CA ILE A 138 9.71 -28.77 4.37
C ILE A 138 8.45 -29.56 4.70
N PHE A 139 8.63 -30.67 5.42
CA PHE A 139 7.55 -31.52 5.88
C PHE A 139 7.12 -31.15 7.29
N ARG A 140 5.83 -31.32 7.57
CA ARG A 140 5.26 -31.24 8.92
C ARG A 140 4.52 -32.53 9.25
N ILE A 141 4.57 -32.94 10.52
CA ILE A 141 3.76 -34.05 11.04
C ILE A 141 2.47 -33.44 11.56
N ILE A 142 1.34 -33.83 10.97
CA ILE A 142 0.03 -33.29 11.31
C ILE A 142 -0.92 -34.47 11.42
N ASN A 143 -1.53 -34.64 12.59
CA ASN A 143 -2.38 -35.79 12.92
C ASN A 143 -1.71 -37.16 12.64
N GLY A 144 -0.38 -37.23 12.79
CA GLY A 144 0.40 -38.46 12.53
C GLY A 144 0.87 -38.63 11.09
N ASP A 145 0.39 -37.81 10.16
CA ASP A 145 0.78 -37.85 8.74
C ASP A 145 1.84 -36.81 8.41
N THR A 146 2.82 -37.20 7.60
CA THR A 146 3.88 -36.30 7.14
C THR A 146 3.47 -35.66 5.83
N ILE A 147 3.24 -34.34 5.84
CA ILE A 147 2.69 -33.60 4.71
C ILE A 147 3.49 -32.33 4.42
N ARG A 148 3.75 -32.08 3.13
CA ARG A 148 4.41 -30.85 2.63
C ARG A 148 3.39 -29.76 2.33
N ASP A 149 2.27 -30.15 1.73
CA ASP A 149 1.27 -29.27 1.13
C ASP A 149 0.08 -29.09 2.08
N PHE A 150 0.34 -28.61 3.29
CA PHE A 150 -0.70 -28.44 4.31
C PHE A 150 -0.68 -27.06 4.96
N ILE A 151 -1.88 -26.59 5.29
CA ILE A 151 -2.15 -25.35 6.01
C ILE A 151 -2.30 -25.66 7.49
N VAL A 152 -1.44 -25.11 8.34
CA VAL A 152 -1.51 -25.27 9.79
C VAL A 152 -2.57 -24.30 10.33
N TYR A 153 -3.81 -24.75 10.40
CA TYR A 153 -4.92 -23.94 10.88
C TYR A 153 -5.04 -23.95 12.43
N PRO A 154 -5.31 -22.81 13.10
CA PRO A 154 -5.43 -21.45 12.55
C PRO A 154 -4.10 -20.68 12.51
N ASP A 155 -2.98 -21.32 12.88
CA ASP A 155 -1.67 -20.67 13.07
C ASP A 155 -1.09 -20.00 11.81
N ASP A 156 -1.52 -20.40 10.61
CA ASP A 156 -1.15 -19.77 9.34
C ASP A 156 -1.92 -18.45 9.08
N PHE A 157 -2.93 -18.09 9.89
CA PHE A 157 -3.46 -16.72 9.94
C PHE A 157 -2.65 -15.90 10.93
N ASN A 158 -1.49 -15.38 10.50
CA ASN A 158 -0.55 -14.75 11.42
C ASN A 158 0.09 -13.46 10.92
N GLY A 159 -0.34 -12.95 9.75
CA GLY A 159 0.08 -11.70 9.16
C GLY A 159 1.33 -11.80 8.29
N PHE A 160 1.79 -13.01 7.96
CA PHE A 160 2.90 -13.21 7.04
C PHE A 160 2.39 -13.33 5.61
N LEU A 161 2.66 -12.32 4.78
CA LEU A 161 2.17 -12.28 3.40
C LEU A 161 3.29 -12.44 2.36
N ILE A 162 3.12 -13.33 1.40
CA ILE A 162 3.70 -13.20 0.07
C ILE A 162 3.12 -11.97 -0.61
N ARG A 163 3.93 -11.26 -1.42
CA ARG A 163 3.54 -9.94 -1.97
C ARG A 163 2.45 -10.02 -3.04
N ASP A 164 2.38 -11.16 -3.73
CA ASP A 164 1.28 -11.55 -4.60
C ASP A 164 1.28 -13.08 -4.75
N ASP A 165 0.19 -13.62 -5.31
CA ASP A 165 0.05 -15.04 -5.64
C ASP A 165 -0.34 -15.26 -7.11
N VAL A 166 0.15 -14.40 -8.01
CA VAL A 166 -0.13 -14.46 -9.45
C VAL A 166 0.68 -15.60 -10.09
N SER A 167 0.08 -16.79 -10.08
CA SER A 167 0.71 -18.02 -10.56
C SER A 167 0.70 -18.16 -12.09
N LEU A 168 1.49 -19.12 -12.61
CA LEU A 168 1.42 -19.53 -14.01
C LEU A 168 0.02 -20.01 -14.41
N GLY A 169 -0.67 -20.71 -13.50
CA GLY A 169 -2.06 -21.17 -13.72
C GLY A 169 -3.02 -20.00 -13.92
N PHE A 170 -2.91 -18.95 -13.09
CA PHE A 170 -3.63 -17.70 -13.30
C PHE A 170 -3.29 -17.09 -14.67
N TRP A 171 -1.99 -16.98 -14.99
CA TRP A 171 -1.54 -16.35 -16.23
C TRP A 171 -2.04 -17.07 -17.48
N VAL A 172 -1.97 -18.40 -17.53
CA VAL A 172 -2.48 -19.19 -18.66
C VAL A 172 -3.97 -18.95 -18.87
N LYS A 173 -4.74 -18.90 -17.78
CA LYS A 173 -6.19 -18.67 -17.82
C LYS A 173 -6.57 -17.26 -18.26
N TYR A 174 -5.86 -16.24 -17.76
CA TYR A 174 -6.25 -14.83 -17.88
C TYR A 174 -5.38 -13.98 -18.81
N ALA A 175 -4.31 -14.48 -19.43
CA ALA A 175 -3.55 -13.70 -20.42
C ALA A 175 -4.42 -13.05 -21.51
N PRO A 176 -5.45 -13.73 -22.10
CA PRO A 176 -6.34 -13.10 -23.07
C PRO A 176 -7.18 -11.95 -22.50
N PHE A 177 -7.50 -11.98 -21.20
CA PHE A 177 -8.19 -10.87 -20.53
C PHE A 177 -7.35 -9.58 -20.60
N PHE A 178 -6.04 -9.70 -20.46
CA PHE A 178 -5.10 -8.57 -20.56
C PHE A 178 -4.75 -8.19 -22.01
N GLY A 179 -5.30 -8.89 -23.01
CA GLY A 179 -4.93 -8.70 -24.41
C GLY A 179 -3.49 -9.13 -24.75
N ILE A 180 -2.88 -9.95 -23.90
CA ILE A 180 -1.49 -10.39 -24.01
C ILE A 180 -1.48 -11.89 -24.35
N LYS A 181 -0.55 -12.31 -25.22
CA LYS A 181 -0.32 -13.74 -25.47
C LYS A 181 0.39 -14.34 -24.26
N THR A 182 0.03 -15.57 -23.89
CA THR A 182 0.65 -16.29 -22.76
C THR A 182 2.18 -16.30 -22.84
N GLY A 183 2.77 -16.32 -24.04
CA GLY A 183 4.21 -16.23 -24.23
C GLY A 183 4.91 -17.59 -24.12
N ASN A 184 6.24 -17.58 -24.19
CA ASN A 184 7.05 -18.78 -24.04
C ASN A 184 7.32 -19.05 -22.56
N LEU A 185 7.17 -20.30 -22.14
CA LEU A 185 7.53 -20.72 -20.79
C LEU A 185 9.01 -20.46 -20.54
N ASN A 186 9.31 -19.74 -19.46
CA ASN A 186 10.67 -19.57 -18.99
C ASN A 186 10.98 -20.64 -17.94
N LYS A 187 11.56 -21.77 -18.36
CA LYS A 187 11.93 -22.89 -17.48
C LYS A 187 12.88 -22.52 -16.33
N THR A 188 13.53 -21.36 -16.41
CA THR A 188 14.47 -20.90 -15.37
C THR A 188 13.86 -19.91 -14.39
N LYS A 189 12.64 -19.43 -14.65
CA LYS A 189 11.93 -18.40 -13.87
C LYS A 189 10.44 -18.68 -13.67
N ASP A 190 9.94 -19.87 -14.05
CA ASP A 190 8.59 -20.39 -13.80
C ASP A 190 7.48 -19.36 -13.96
N GLY A 191 7.36 -18.96 -15.21
CA GLY A 191 6.41 -18.00 -15.72
C GLY A 191 6.61 -17.93 -17.21
N THR A 192 6.24 -16.81 -17.83
CA THR A 192 6.48 -16.60 -19.25
C THR A 192 7.22 -15.29 -19.46
N ASN A 193 7.74 -15.08 -20.66
CA ASN A 193 8.38 -13.81 -21.02
C ASN A 193 7.40 -12.64 -21.18
N THR A 194 6.11 -12.82 -20.86
CA THR A 194 5.05 -11.82 -21.04
C THR A 194 4.37 -11.40 -19.73
N TYR A 195 4.81 -11.89 -18.57
CA TYR A 195 4.40 -11.32 -17.30
C TYR A 195 5.50 -11.33 -16.23
N LEU A 196 5.34 -10.50 -15.19
CA LEU A 196 6.14 -10.50 -13.97
C LEU A 196 5.26 -10.50 -12.73
N SER A 197 5.63 -11.37 -11.79
CA SER A 197 5.05 -11.51 -10.46
C SER A 197 6.17 -11.95 -9.52
N VAL A 198 6.10 -11.60 -8.22
CA VAL A 198 7.07 -12.11 -7.24
C VAL A 198 6.86 -13.61 -6.96
N PHE A 199 5.67 -14.12 -7.29
CA PHE A 199 5.25 -15.52 -7.20
C PHE A 199 5.76 -16.36 -8.39
N GLN A 200 6.94 -16.03 -8.93
CA GLN A 200 7.57 -16.79 -9.99
C GLN A 200 8.46 -17.89 -9.40
N LYS A 201 8.14 -19.15 -9.73
CA LYS A 201 8.75 -20.43 -9.31
C LYS A 201 8.08 -21.25 -8.22
N GLY A 202 7.04 -20.74 -7.57
CA GLY A 202 6.71 -21.27 -6.25
C GLY A 202 7.82 -21.09 -5.21
N VAL A 203 9.06 -20.80 -5.63
CA VAL A 203 10.01 -19.96 -4.91
C VAL A 203 9.24 -18.66 -4.67
N VAL A 204 8.82 -18.45 -3.43
CA VAL A 204 8.67 -17.07 -2.96
C VAL A 204 10.03 -16.47 -3.26
N ALA A 205 10.08 -15.56 -4.24
CA ALA A 205 11.33 -14.88 -4.56
C ALA A 205 11.96 -14.39 -3.25
N LYS A 206 13.26 -14.07 -3.26
CA LYS A 206 13.91 -13.40 -2.11
C LYS A 206 13.07 -12.25 -1.53
N GLU A 207 12.15 -11.72 -2.32
CA GLU A 207 11.14 -10.73 -2.02
C GLU A 207 9.91 -11.31 -1.26
N GLU A 208 10.14 -11.86 -0.07
CA GLU A 208 9.11 -12.15 0.95
C GLU A 208 8.47 -10.86 1.49
N MET A 209 7.58 -10.94 2.49
CA MET A 209 7.06 -9.75 3.18
C MET A 209 8.20 -8.83 3.65
N SER A 210 8.07 -7.52 3.45
CA SER A 210 8.96 -6.49 3.99
C SER A 210 8.24 -5.53 4.93
N GLN A 211 9.00 -4.77 5.73
CA GLN A 211 8.45 -3.72 6.59
C GLN A 211 7.61 -2.69 5.82
N ASP A 212 8.01 -2.37 4.60
CA ASP A 212 7.33 -1.46 3.69
C ASP A 212 5.90 -1.94 3.43
N ASN A 213 5.74 -3.26 3.27
CA ASN A 213 4.45 -3.87 3.01
C ASN A 213 3.52 -3.72 4.21
N ILE A 214 4.04 -3.95 5.42
CA ILE A 214 3.30 -3.83 6.67
C ILE A 214 2.87 -2.37 6.92
N VAL A 215 3.81 -1.41 6.79
CA VAL A 215 3.48 0.01 6.99
C VAL A 215 2.37 0.46 6.05
N ARG A 216 2.46 0.10 4.77
CA ARG A 216 1.49 0.50 3.74
C ARG A 216 0.14 -0.19 3.92
N MET A 217 0.14 -1.43 4.40
CA MET A 217 -1.10 -2.14 4.74
C MET A 217 -1.80 -1.50 5.94
N LEU A 218 -1.06 -1.22 7.02
CA LEU A 218 -1.59 -0.48 8.18
C LEU A 218 -2.16 0.89 7.79
N HIS A 219 -1.51 1.58 6.84
CA HIS A 219 -1.97 2.85 6.32
C HIS A 219 -3.31 2.76 5.56
N ALA A 220 -3.48 1.74 4.72
CA ALA A 220 -4.75 1.48 4.04
C ALA A 220 -5.84 1.01 5.03
N LEU A 221 -5.50 0.12 5.96
CA LEU A 221 -6.41 -0.38 7.00
C LEU A 221 -6.93 0.72 7.92
N ALA A 222 -6.10 1.71 8.26
CA ALA A 222 -6.55 2.87 9.02
C ALA A 222 -7.67 3.63 8.30
N LEU A 223 -7.60 3.78 6.97
CA LEU A 223 -8.68 4.36 6.18
C LEU A 223 -9.89 3.44 6.10
N VAL A 224 -9.71 2.14 5.92
CA VAL A 224 -10.82 1.17 5.93
C VAL A 224 -11.60 1.27 7.24
N LYS A 225 -10.90 1.23 8.39
CA LYS A 225 -11.49 1.39 9.73
C LYS A 225 -12.29 2.69 9.85
N ARG A 226 -11.73 3.79 9.32
CA ARG A 226 -12.33 5.13 9.44
C ARG A 226 -13.51 5.33 8.50
N LEU A 227 -13.47 4.76 7.30
CA LEU A 227 -14.32 5.13 6.18
C LEU A 227 -15.32 4.05 5.76
N VAL A 228 -15.19 2.80 6.21
CA VAL A 228 -16.06 1.71 5.79
C VAL A 228 -16.95 1.27 6.95
N ASP A 229 -18.25 1.18 6.72
CA ASP A 229 -19.21 0.77 7.77
C ASP A 229 -19.39 -0.75 7.78
N THR A 230 -19.96 -1.28 8.86
CA THR A 230 -20.52 -2.64 8.89
C THR A 230 -21.70 -2.72 7.93
N GLU A 231 -21.72 -3.74 7.08
CA GLU A 231 -22.79 -3.97 6.10
C GLU A 231 -23.35 -5.38 6.20
N ASN A 232 -24.48 -5.62 5.52
CA ASN A 232 -25.04 -6.95 5.39
C ASN A 232 -24.15 -7.83 4.50
N GLU A 233 -23.95 -9.08 4.91
CA GLU A 233 -23.19 -10.08 4.14
C GLU A 233 -23.81 -10.33 2.76
N ASN A 234 -25.13 -10.26 2.64
CA ASN A 234 -25.85 -10.53 1.39
C ASN A 234 -25.58 -9.52 0.25
N ILE A 235 -24.93 -8.40 0.55
CA ILE A 235 -24.52 -7.42 -0.45
C ILE A 235 -23.43 -8.00 -1.35
N VAL A 236 -22.64 -8.96 -0.85
CA VAL A 236 -21.49 -9.54 -1.54
C VAL A 236 -21.72 -11.04 -1.76
N GLU A 237 -21.54 -11.49 -2.99
CA GLU A 237 -21.54 -12.91 -3.33
C GLU A 237 -20.11 -13.42 -3.23
N ILE A 238 -19.85 -14.41 -2.37
CA ILE A 238 -18.50 -14.93 -2.13
C ILE A 238 -18.51 -16.45 -2.32
N ASN A 239 -17.60 -16.94 -3.16
CA ASN A 239 -17.37 -18.35 -3.40
C ASN A 239 -16.03 -18.75 -2.80
N TYR A 240 -16.09 -19.51 -1.72
CA TYR A 240 -14.93 -20.15 -1.10
C TYR A 240 -14.70 -21.54 -1.73
N ILE A 241 -13.43 -21.91 -1.86
CA ILE A 241 -12.97 -23.24 -2.29
C ILE A 241 -12.97 -24.21 -1.11
N ASN A 242 -12.67 -23.72 0.11
CA ASN A 242 -12.71 -24.49 1.35
C ASN A 242 -13.37 -23.68 2.49
N ASP A 243 -13.43 -24.24 3.70
CA ASP A 243 -14.08 -23.61 4.85
C ASP A 243 -13.12 -22.85 5.77
N LEU A 244 -11.81 -22.82 5.51
CA LEU A 244 -10.80 -22.28 6.43
C LEU A 244 -10.97 -20.78 6.67
N ILE A 245 -10.99 -19.97 5.60
CA ILE A 245 -11.23 -18.52 5.68
C ILE A 245 -12.61 -18.22 6.30
N PRO A 246 -13.74 -18.73 5.77
CA PRO A 246 -15.05 -18.37 6.34
C PRO A 246 -15.22 -18.84 7.79
N LYS A 247 -14.61 -19.97 8.18
CA LYS A 247 -14.58 -20.43 9.57
C LYS A 247 -13.76 -19.47 10.45
N TYR A 248 -12.54 -19.12 10.03
CA TYR A 248 -11.71 -18.16 10.75
C TYR A 248 -12.45 -16.82 10.96
N LEU A 249 -13.06 -16.28 9.91
CA LEU A 249 -13.80 -15.03 10.00
C LEU A 249 -15.01 -15.11 10.95
N LYS A 250 -15.70 -16.27 11.02
CA LYS A 250 -16.79 -16.50 11.99
C LYS A 250 -16.25 -16.62 13.42
N ASP A 251 -15.16 -17.36 13.63
CA ASP A 251 -14.54 -17.56 14.93
C ASP A 251 -14.01 -16.24 15.53
N ARG A 252 -13.57 -15.31 14.68
CA ARG A 252 -13.17 -13.94 15.09
C ARG A 252 -14.35 -12.96 15.17
N GLY A 253 -15.58 -13.41 14.90
CA GLY A 253 -16.78 -12.57 14.91
C GLY A 253 -16.80 -11.48 13.83
N ILE A 254 -16.00 -11.63 12.77
CA ILE A 254 -15.97 -10.75 11.61
C ILE A 254 -17.20 -10.99 10.75
N LEU A 255 -17.55 -12.26 10.54
CA LEU A 255 -18.82 -12.69 9.95
C LEU A 255 -19.75 -13.14 11.08
N ALA A 256 -20.73 -12.32 11.43
CA ALA A 256 -21.72 -12.61 12.47
C ALA A 256 -23.03 -11.90 12.18
N ASP A 257 -24.16 -12.47 12.62
CA ASP A 257 -25.49 -11.85 12.51
C ASP A 257 -25.89 -11.40 11.07
N ASN A 258 -25.44 -12.14 10.05
CA ASN A 258 -25.59 -11.79 8.62
C ASN A 258 -24.93 -10.43 8.26
N LYS A 259 -23.87 -10.06 8.95
CA LYS A 259 -23.11 -8.82 8.75
C LYS A 259 -21.62 -9.10 8.63
N ILE A 260 -20.95 -8.19 7.94
CA ILE A 260 -19.49 -8.12 7.85
C ILE A 260 -19.01 -6.97 8.73
N TYR A 261 -18.41 -7.29 9.89
CA TYR A 261 -17.86 -6.32 10.84
C TYR A 261 -16.46 -5.89 10.42
N ILE A 262 -16.40 -4.89 9.52
CA ILE A 262 -15.15 -4.35 8.96
C ILE A 262 -14.20 -3.83 10.04
N ASP A 263 -14.75 -3.24 11.11
CA ASP A 263 -13.98 -2.75 12.22
C ASP A 263 -13.20 -3.87 12.92
N ARG A 264 -13.84 -5.01 13.19
CA ARG A 264 -13.20 -6.19 13.79
C ARG A 264 -12.18 -6.83 12.84
N TRP A 265 -12.50 -6.85 11.55
CA TRP A 265 -11.60 -7.38 10.54
C TRP A 265 -10.30 -6.59 10.47
N VAL A 266 -10.40 -5.26 10.48
CA VAL A 266 -9.22 -4.38 10.50
C VAL A 266 -8.40 -4.57 11.78
N ASP A 267 -9.05 -4.73 12.95
CA ASP A 267 -8.34 -4.96 14.21
C ASP A 267 -7.56 -6.29 14.19
N ASP A 268 -8.18 -7.34 13.66
CA ASP A 268 -7.56 -8.65 13.51
C ASP A 268 -6.34 -8.63 12.58
N LEU A 269 -6.48 -8.02 11.39
CA LEU A 269 -5.37 -7.85 10.44
C LEU A 269 -4.25 -7.01 11.04
N THR A 270 -4.59 -5.92 11.73
CA THR A 270 -3.63 -5.06 12.41
C THR A 270 -2.86 -5.82 13.50
N GLU A 271 -3.55 -6.62 14.30
CA GLU A 271 -2.94 -7.46 15.32
C GLU A 271 -1.96 -8.46 14.71
N ARG A 272 -2.36 -9.16 13.64
CA ARG A 272 -1.50 -10.09 12.91
C ARG A 272 -0.26 -9.40 12.33
N PHE A 273 -0.41 -8.27 11.64
CA PHE A 273 0.73 -7.55 11.07
C PHE A 273 1.71 -7.00 12.10
N ILE A 274 1.22 -6.46 13.22
CA ILE A 274 2.10 -6.01 14.30
C ILE A 274 2.74 -7.22 15.00
N GLY A 275 2.00 -8.31 15.20
CA GLY A 275 2.52 -9.55 15.76
C GLY A 275 3.65 -10.14 14.91
N GLN A 276 3.56 -10.03 13.58
CA GLN A 276 4.55 -10.57 12.65
C GLN A 276 5.93 -9.88 12.74
N ILE A 277 5.98 -8.65 13.27
CA ILE A 277 7.23 -7.92 13.51
C ILE A 277 7.69 -7.96 14.97
N GLN A 278 6.95 -8.62 15.86
CA GLN A 278 7.26 -8.73 17.28
C GLN A 278 7.69 -10.15 17.65
N ASN A 279 8.92 -10.30 18.15
CA ASN A 279 9.49 -11.61 18.44
C ASN A 279 9.72 -11.81 19.96
N PRO A 280 8.69 -12.21 20.73
CA PRO A 280 8.79 -12.39 22.19
C PRO A 280 9.74 -13.55 22.58
N PHE A 281 10.23 -13.50 23.82
CA PHE A 281 11.01 -14.61 24.38
C PHE A 281 10.18 -15.92 24.35
N PRO A 282 10.76 -17.08 23.99
CA PRO A 282 12.19 -17.41 23.87
C PRO A 282 12.84 -17.17 22.51
N GLN A 283 12.19 -16.48 21.57
CA GLN A 283 12.78 -16.23 20.25
C GLN A 283 14.07 -15.40 20.37
N LYS A 284 14.95 -15.53 19.37
CA LYS A 284 16.24 -14.82 19.33
C LYS A 284 16.00 -13.31 19.27
N ALA A 285 16.93 -12.51 19.79
CA ALA A 285 16.90 -11.08 19.54
C ALA A 285 17.81 -10.78 18.35
N LEU A 286 17.39 -9.84 17.50
CA LEU A 286 18.26 -9.27 16.48
C LEU A 286 19.28 -8.37 17.17
N SER A 287 20.57 -8.61 16.93
CA SER A 287 21.63 -7.84 17.58
C SER A 287 22.63 -7.30 16.56
N PHE A 288 22.89 -6.01 16.64
CA PHE A 288 23.94 -5.36 15.88
C PHE A 288 25.26 -5.40 16.66
N LYS A 289 26.25 -6.08 16.07
CA LYS A 289 27.63 -6.13 16.56
C LYS A 289 28.52 -5.49 15.51
N PRO A 290 29.26 -4.41 15.82
CA PRO A 290 29.91 -3.57 14.81
C PRO A 290 30.91 -4.32 13.92
N TRP A 291 31.50 -5.42 14.39
CA TRP A 291 32.42 -6.25 13.59
C TRP A 291 31.74 -7.26 12.65
N LYS A 292 30.40 -7.40 12.69
CA LYS A 292 29.65 -8.36 11.84
C LYS A 292 28.98 -7.72 10.62
N GLY A 293 29.05 -6.40 10.47
CA GLY A 293 28.50 -5.66 9.32
C GLY A 293 26.98 -5.49 9.32
N LYS A 294 26.21 -6.54 9.66
CA LYS A 294 24.72 -6.52 9.71
C LYS A 294 24.19 -7.02 11.05
N ALA A 295 22.97 -6.60 11.41
CA ALA A 295 22.28 -7.16 12.56
C ALA A 295 21.82 -8.58 12.23
N ALA A 296 21.93 -9.51 13.19
CA ALA A 296 21.55 -10.90 13.00
C ALA A 296 20.89 -11.48 14.26
N PRO A 297 20.02 -12.50 14.13
CA PRO A 297 19.43 -13.16 15.28
C PRO A 297 20.51 -13.88 16.09
N VAL A 298 20.64 -13.56 17.38
CA VAL A 298 21.63 -14.19 18.27
C VAL A 298 20.97 -14.72 19.52
N LYS A 299 21.49 -15.84 20.04
CA LYS A 299 21.09 -16.38 21.35
C LYS A 299 21.63 -15.53 22.51
N ASN A 300 22.80 -14.90 22.33
CA ASN A 300 23.45 -14.07 23.34
C ASN A 300 23.72 -12.65 22.84
N GLN A 301 23.14 -11.68 23.55
CA GLN A 301 23.25 -10.24 23.30
C GLN A 301 24.56 -9.63 23.83
N PHE A 302 25.45 -10.40 24.46
CA PHE A 302 26.75 -9.92 24.95
C PHE A 302 27.51 -9.16 23.84
N LEU A 303 27.93 -7.93 24.18
CA LEU A 303 28.60 -6.96 23.29
C LEU A 303 27.77 -6.45 22.09
N ALA A 304 26.45 -6.61 22.10
CA ALA A 304 25.59 -5.92 21.14
C ALA A 304 25.51 -4.42 21.49
N ILE A 305 25.64 -3.54 20.49
CA ILE A 305 25.41 -2.10 20.66
C ILE A 305 23.90 -1.83 20.72
N VAL A 306 23.16 -2.51 19.84
CA VAL A 306 21.71 -2.47 19.78
C VAL A 306 21.21 -3.91 19.77
N SER A 307 20.22 -4.20 20.59
CA SER A 307 19.44 -5.42 20.51
C SER A 307 17.97 -5.05 20.40
N THR A 308 17.26 -5.75 19.53
CA THR A 308 15.85 -5.51 19.25
C THR A 308 15.15 -6.83 18.99
N ARG A 309 13.90 -6.90 19.42
CA ARG A 309 12.95 -7.97 19.09
C ARG A 309 11.91 -7.53 18.05
N TRP A 310 12.16 -6.37 17.43
CA TRP A 310 11.42 -5.87 16.28
C TRP A 310 12.16 -6.23 14.99
N TYR A 311 11.70 -7.29 14.32
CA TYR A 311 12.24 -7.78 13.05
C TYR A 311 11.25 -8.75 12.39
N ILE A 312 11.40 -9.01 11.10
CA ILE A 312 10.52 -9.95 10.36
C ILE A 312 11.27 -11.26 10.14
N LEU A 313 10.61 -12.37 10.45
CA LEU A 313 11.13 -13.73 10.29
C LEU A 313 10.22 -14.53 9.38
N ASN A 314 10.81 -15.32 8.49
CA ASN A 314 10.10 -16.42 7.85
C ASN A 314 9.94 -17.57 8.86
N LYS A 315 8.70 -17.83 9.29
CA LYS A 315 8.39 -18.87 10.30
C LYS A 315 8.62 -20.29 9.79
N ILE A 316 8.71 -20.49 8.48
CA ILE A 316 8.97 -21.79 7.86
C ILE A 316 10.45 -22.12 7.89
N THR A 317 11.32 -21.14 7.60
CA THR A 317 12.78 -21.35 7.55
C THR A 317 13.52 -20.96 8.84
N ASP A 318 12.89 -20.22 9.76
CA ASP A 318 13.54 -19.55 10.92
C ASP A 318 14.66 -18.57 10.48
N GLU A 319 14.56 -18.06 9.24
CA GLU A 319 15.48 -17.07 8.67
C GLU A 319 14.85 -15.67 8.62
N LEU A 320 15.70 -14.65 8.64
CA LEU A 320 15.24 -13.29 8.35
C LEU A 320 14.77 -13.21 6.91
N VAL A 321 13.65 -12.52 6.69
CA VAL A 321 13.21 -12.20 5.32
C VAL A 321 14.31 -11.40 4.60
N ALA A 322 14.50 -11.60 3.30
CA ALA A 322 15.68 -11.03 2.63
C ALA A 322 15.65 -9.49 2.54
N GLU A 323 14.45 -8.89 2.54
CA GLU A 323 14.25 -7.45 2.39
C GLU A 323 13.41 -6.87 3.53
N GLY A 324 13.91 -5.81 4.16
CA GLY A 324 13.16 -5.12 5.21
C GLY A 324 12.94 -5.97 6.46
N SER A 325 13.76 -7.01 6.68
CA SER A 325 13.74 -7.81 7.91
C SER A 325 14.12 -7.01 9.15
N GLY A 326 14.80 -5.88 8.97
CA GLY A 326 15.38 -5.08 10.04
C GLY A 326 16.86 -5.37 10.30
N ASP A 327 17.54 -6.12 9.41
CA ASP A 327 19.00 -6.30 9.45
C ASP A 327 19.77 -4.96 9.36
N ASP A 328 19.15 -3.97 8.74
CA ASP A 328 19.52 -2.55 8.65
C ASP A 328 19.06 -1.69 9.85
N LEU A 329 18.43 -2.32 10.84
CA LEU A 329 17.77 -1.69 12.00
C LEU A 329 16.55 -0.82 11.66
N GLY A 330 16.04 -0.85 10.43
CA GLY A 330 14.88 -0.07 9.99
C GLY A 330 13.63 -0.37 10.81
N VAL A 331 13.33 -1.66 11.04
CA VAL A 331 12.15 -2.08 11.82
C VAL A 331 12.25 -1.60 13.27
N TRP A 332 13.43 -1.62 13.88
CA TRP A 332 13.65 -1.10 15.23
C TRP A 332 13.50 0.42 15.31
N LEU A 333 14.04 1.16 14.34
CA LEU A 333 13.87 2.62 14.26
C LEU A 333 12.39 3.00 14.11
N ASN A 334 11.62 2.18 13.40
CA ASN A 334 10.18 2.34 13.18
C ASN A 334 9.29 1.72 14.29
N SER A 335 9.86 0.97 15.24
CA SER A 335 9.10 0.22 16.27
C SER A 335 8.13 1.08 17.08
N TYR A 336 8.52 2.31 17.40
CA TYR A 336 7.63 3.27 18.06
C TYR A 336 6.43 3.61 17.17
N GLY A 337 6.66 3.92 15.89
CA GLY A 337 5.61 4.24 14.93
C GLY A 337 4.67 3.06 14.65
N PHE A 338 5.20 1.85 14.52
CA PHE A 338 4.38 0.63 14.36
C PHE A 338 3.45 0.43 15.55
N ALA A 339 3.97 0.51 16.77
CA ALA A 339 3.17 0.36 17.97
C ALA A 339 2.10 1.44 18.11
N GLU A 340 2.44 2.72 17.85
CA GLU A 340 1.47 3.82 17.88
C GLU A 340 0.41 3.66 16.77
N ALA A 341 0.79 3.21 15.57
CA ALA A 341 -0.15 2.93 14.48
C ALA A 341 -1.12 1.79 14.83
N GLY A 342 -0.63 0.67 15.36
CA GLY A 342 -1.47 -0.43 15.82
C GLY A 342 -2.44 0.00 16.92
N ASN A 343 -1.95 0.79 17.89
CA ASN A 343 -2.78 1.35 18.97
C ASN A 343 -3.86 2.31 18.42
N ALA A 344 -3.51 3.13 17.43
CA ALA A 344 -4.44 4.09 16.83
C ALA A 344 -5.54 3.42 16.00
N ILE A 345 -5.21 2.34 15.27
CA ILE A 345 -6.19 1.60 14.45
C ILE A 345 -7.15 0.79 15.32
N SER A 346 -6.60 0.04 16.28
CA SER A 346 -7.39 -0.84 17.17
C SER A 346 -8.10 -0.13 18.31
N GLY A 347 -7.63 1.06 18.70
CA GLY A 347 -8.03 1.72 19.94
C GLY A 347 -7.41 1.11 21.20
N GLU A 348 -6.51 0.13 21.07
CA GLU A 348 -5.84 -0.52 22.19
C GLU A 348 -4.50 0.16 22.55
N LYS A 349 -3.89 -0.23 23.68
CA LYS A 349 -2.59 0.28 24.14
C LYS A 349 -1.60 -0.84 24.42
N LYS A 350 -1.67 -1.92 23.64
CA LYS A 350 -0.89 -3.15 23.88
C LYS A 350 0.31 -3.34 22.95
N TYR A 351 0.39 -2.61 21.84
CA TYR A 351 1.36 -2.90 20.80
C TYR A 351 2.77 -2.37 21.06
N HIS A 352 2.98 -1.61 22.14
CA HIS A 352 4.34 -1.29 22.56
C HIS A 352 5.01 -2.52 23.15
N PHE A 353 6.15 -2.87 22.59
CA PHE A 353 6.92 -4.07 22.89
C PHE A 353 8.41 -3.73 22.88
N ASP A 354 9.21 -4.47 23.65
CA ASP A 354 10.67 -4.28 23.75
C ASP A 354 11.08 -2.82 24.03
N GLY A 355 10.31 -2.15 24.89
CA GLY A 355 10.55 -0.77 25.31
C GLY A 355 10.29 0.31 24.27
N SER A 356 9.59 0.01 23.17
CA SER A 356 9.41 0.96 22.06
C SER A 356 8.71 2.29 22.44
N ASN A 357 7.95 2.34 23.54
CA ASN A 357 7.27 3.54 24.04
C ASN A 357 8.16 4.54 24.81
N TYR A 358 9.39 4.16 25.16
CA TYR A 358 10.30 5.01 25.92
C TYR A 358 11.73 5.01 25.34
N GLY A 359 12.56 5.91 25.87
CA GLY A 359 13.99 5.96 25.54
C GLY A 359 14.29 6.27 24.07
N VAL A 360 15.25 5.52 23.52
CA VAL A 360 15.95 5.84 22.27
C VAL A 360 15.06 5.67 21.05
N SER A 361 14.27 4.60 20.93
CA SER A 361 13.46 4.36 19.71
C SER A 361 12.43 5.47 19.48
N LYS A 362 11.67 5.85 20.50
CA LYS A 362 10.72 6.97 20.44
C LYS A 362 11.41 8.30 20.12
N TYR A 363 12.55 8.56 20.75
CA TYR A 363 13.32 9.77 20.51
C TYR A 363 13.85 9.84 19.08
N LEU A 364 14.44 8.75 18.56
CA LEU A 364 14.97 8.68 17.20
C LEU A 364 13.85 8.79 16.16
N PHE A 365 12.74 8.07 16.34
CA PHE A 365 11.58 8.16 15.45
C PHE A 365 11.11 9.61 15.29
N LYS A 366 10.87 10.30 16.42
CA LYS A 366 10.43 11.72 16.38
C LYS A 366 11.51 12.64 15.82
N SER A 367 12.78 12.39 16.13
CA SER A 367 13.88 13.20 15.62
C SER A 367 14.01 13.09 14.10
N LEU A 368 13.89 11.88 13.54
CA LEU A 368 13.92 11.61 12.11
C LEU A 368 12.70 12.19 11.40
N LEU A 369 11.49 11.93 11.94
CA LEU A 369 10.23 12.46 11.42
C LEU A 369 10.24 14.00 11.30
N PHE A 370 10.69 14.69 12.35
CA PHE A 370 10.76 16.16 12.39
C PHE A 370 12.09 16.73 11.89
N LYS A 371 12.99 15.88 11.38
CA LYS A 371 14.33 16.23 10.88
C LYS A 371 15.13 17.11 11.85
N ASN A 372 15.02 16.82 13.14
CA ASN A 372 15.56 17.66 14.20
C ASN A 372 15.95 16.79 15.40
N LEU A 373 17.25 16.57 15.55
CA LEU A 373 17.86 15.81 16.64
C LEU A 373 18.12 16.74 17.84
N GLN A 374 17.40 16.52 18.94
CA GLN A 374 17.50 17.35 20.16
C GLN A 374 18.54 16.78 21.14
N ILE A 375 19.76 17.36 21.15
CA ILE A 375 20.87 16.84 21.96
C ILE A 375 20.78 17.31 23.42
N LEU A 376 20.35 18.55 23.65
CA LEU A 376 20.20 19.19 24.96
C LEU A 376 18.93 20.05 24.99
N PRO A 377 18.39 20.42 26.16
CA PRO A 377 17.32 21.41 26.24
C PRO A 377 17.70 22.70 25.49
N GLY A 378 16.98 23.00 24.39
CA GLY A 378 17.24 24.16 23.53
C GLY A 378 18.27 23.96 22.40
N GLY A 379 18.98 22.83 22.36
CA GLY A 379 19.95 22.50 21.31
C GLY A 379 19.42 21.48 20.30
N ALA A 380 19.32 21.88 19.03
CA ALA A 380 18.80 21.07 17.93
C ALA A 380 19.82 21.02 16.78
N VAL A 381 20.11 19.81 16.28
CA VAL A 381 20.90 19.61 15.06
C VAL A 381 19.95 19.21 13.94
N PRO A 382 19.89 19.97 12.82
CA PRO A 382 19.05 19.61 11.69
C PRO A 382 19.57 18.33 11.03
N ILE A 383 18.66 17.42 10.69
CA ILE A 383 18.98 16.19 9.97
C ILE A 383 18.96 16.49 8.45
N PRO A 384 19.92 15.97 7.66
CA PRO A 384 19.95 16.18 6.22
C PRO A 384 18.61 15.83 5.55
N LYS A 385 18.14 16.69 4.63
CA LYS A 385 16.87 16.49 3.90
C LYS A 385 16.81 15.21 3.07
N ALA A 386 17.97 14.58 2.81
CA ALA A 386 18.06 13.31 2.11
C ALA A 386 17.58 12.12 2.96
N ILE A 387 17.55 12.27 4.28
CA ILE A 387 16.99 11.31 5.22
C ILE A 387 15.52 11.66 5.39
N ASP A 388 14.72 11.25 4.41
CA ASP A 388 13.27 11.44 4.39
C ASP A 388 12.65 10.12 3.96
N ASP A 389 12.18 9.37 4.95
CA ASP A 389 11.57 8.08 4.73
C ASP A 389 10.06 8.23 4.80
N TYR A 390 9.37 7.65 3.83
CA TYR A 390 7.92 7.64 3.80
C TYR A 390 7.33 6.86 4.97
N MET A 391 8.04 5.85 5.50
CA MET A 391 7.55 4.99 6.58
C MET A 391 7.30 5.78 7.85
N PHE A 392 8.25 6.66 8.24
CA PHE A 392 8.06 7.54 9.40
C PHE A 392 6.80 8.39 9.25
N ARG A 393 6.57 8.90 8.05
CA ARG A 393 5.42 9.77 7.76
C ARG A 393 4.11 8.99 7.76
N ASP A 394 4.04 7.82 7.14
CA ASP A 394 2.83 6.98 7.14
C ASP A 394 2.44 6.57 8.56
N LEU A 395 3.40 6.03 9.33
CA LEU A 395 3.18 5.62 10.71
C LEU A 395 2.74 6.81 11.58
N ALA A 396 3.34 7.99 11.37
CA ALA A 396 2.96 9.21 12.05
C ALA A 396 1.57 9.73 11.64
N VAL A 397 1.18 9.59 10.37
CA VAL A 397 -0.16 9.96 9.86
C VAL A 397 -1.24 9.11 10.52
N ILE A 398 -1.04 7.79 10.60
CA ILE A 398 -1.99 6.86 11.21
C ILE A 398 -2.25 7.26 12.67
N SER A 399 -1.17 7.52 13.42
CA SER A 399 -1.23 7.69 14.88
C SER A 399 -1.11 9.12 15.39
N ASP A 400 -1.13 10.12 14.49
CA ASP A 400 -0.99 11.55 14.82
C ASP A 400 0.27 11.87 15.67
N VAL A 401 1.42 11.26 15.34
CA VAL A 401 2.66 11.41 16.11
C VAL A 401 3.17 12.85 16.04
N ASN A 402 2.97 13.56 17.15
CA ASN A 402 3.48 14.91 17.35
C ASN A 402 4.45 14.99 18.54
N ARG A 403 5.17 16.11 18.68
CA ARG A 403 5.97 16.38 19.89
C ARG A 403 5.08 16.60 21.12
N GLY A 404 3.89 17.17 20.92
CA GLY A 404 2.86 17.32 21.95
C GLY A 404 1.46 17.05 21.41
N LYS A 405 0.52 16.65 22.28
CA LYS A 405 -0.84 16.26 21.87
C LYS A 405 -1.60 17.36 21.11
N LYS A 406 -1.41 18.62 21.50
CA LYS A 406 -2.04 19.80 20.86
C LYS A 406 -1.21 20.39 19.70
N SER A 407 -0.05 19.81 19.40
CA SER A 407 0.81 20.31 18.33
C SER A 407 0.22 19.98 16.96
N TYR A 408 0.48 20.88 16.01
CA TYR A 408 0.18 20.75 14.59
C TYR A 408 1.45 20.58 13.74
N GLU A 409 2.61 20.40 14.37
CA GLU A 409 3.91 20.30 13.69
C GLU A 409 3.93 19.19 12.64
N LEU A 410 3.27 18.05 12.91
CA LEU A 410 3.20 16.96 11.94
C LEU A 410 2.54 17.44 10.64
N PHE A 411 1.40 18.11 10.73
CA PHE A 411 0.69 18.62 9.57
C PHE A 411 1.55 19.57 8.72
N PHE A 412 2.29 20.47 9.37
CA PHE A 412 3.23 21.36 8.66
C PHE A 412 4.42 20.59 8.04
N ALA A 413 4.92 19.55 8.71
CA ALA A 413 5.98 18.70 8.18
C ALA A 413 5.53 17.86 6.97
N LEU A 414 4.23 17.49 6.93
CA LEU A 414 3.63 16.75 5.82
C LEU A 414 3.25 17.63 4.62
N ARG A 415 2.99 18.92 4.83
CA ARG A 415 2.72 19.92 3.75
C ARG A 415 3.95 20.30 2.92
N ASP A 416 4.83 19.33 2.69
CA ASP A 416 5.95 19.46 1.80
C ASP A 416 5.47 19.56 0.35
N ARG A 417 5.98 20.54 -0.40
CA ARG A 417 5.63 20.82 -1.80
C ARG A 417 6.85 20.83 -2.72
N ARG A 418 7.96 20.22 -2.31
CA ARG A 418 9.16 20.07 -3.15
C ARG A 418 8.81 19.37 -4.48
N HIS A 419 9.24 19.95 -5.59
CA HIS A 419 8.97 19.39 -6.92
C HIS A 419 9.47 17.93 -7.02
N LYS A 420 8.56 17.01 -7.41
CA LYS A 420 8.81 15.57 -7.63
C LYS A 420 9.29 14.78 -6.40
N ARG A 421 9.13 15.27 -5.17
CA ARG A 421 9.62 14.56 -3.96
C ARG A 421 8.63 14.59 -2.80
N THR A 422 7.35 14.58 -3.12
CA THR A 422 6.29 14.88 -2.18
C THR A 422 5.37 13.70 -1.98
N TYR A 423 4.97 13.50 -0.72
CA TYR A 423 4.04 12.47 -0.27
C TYR A 423 2.70 13.15 0.02
N GLU A 424 2.11 13.80 -0.98
CA GLU A 424 1.07 14.80 -0.78
C GLU A 424 -0.18 14.21 -0.09
N HIS A 425 -0.52 12.97 -0.44
CA HIS A 425 -1.64 12.23 0.13
C HIS A 425 -1.63 12.17 1.68
N GLN A 426 -0.47 12.18 2.31
CA GLN A 426 -0.32 12.05 3.77
C GLN A 426 -0.99 13.21 4.53
N THR A 427 -0.98 14.43 3.98
CA THR A 427 -1.65 15.58 4.62
C THR A 427 -3.17 15.39 4.63
N LEU A 428 -3.74 14.93 3.51
CA LEU A 428 -5.17 14.69 3.38
C LEU A 428 -5.61 13.52 4.26
N MET A 429 -4.81 12.46 4.31
CA MET A 429 -5.07 11.31 5.18
C MET A 429 -5.02 11.67 6.66
N LEU A 430 -4.00 12.43 7.10
CA LEU A 430 -3.91 12.92 8.48
C LEU A 430 -5.18 13.69 8.86
N TYR A 431 -5.67 14.55 7.97
CA TYR A 431 -6.92 15.28 8.21
C TYR A 431 -8.14 14.35 8.30
N LEU A 432 -8.27 13.34 7.43
CA LEU A 432 -9.42 12.43 7.45
C LEU A 432 -9.43 11.50 8.67
N LEU A 433 -8.26 10.99 9.07
CA LEU A 433 -8.12 10.14 10.26
C LEU A 433 -8.31 10.94 11.55
N HIS A 434 -7.90 12.22 11.58
CA HIS A 434 -7.87 13.05 12.79
C HIS A 434 -8.63 14.38 12.63
N THR A 435 -9.80 14.33 11.96
CA THR A 435 -10.56 15.52 11.54
C THR A 435 -10.90 16.45 12.70
N GLU A 436 -11.27 15.91 13.86
CA GLU A 436 -11.62 16.70 15.05
C GLU A 436 -10.47 17.61 15.51
N LYS A 437 -9.23 17.13 15.41
CA LYS A 437 -8.04 17.90 15.78
C LYS A 437 -7.70 18.94 14.71
N TYR A 438 -7.63 18.53 13.45
CA TYR A 438 -7.07 19.34 12.37
C TYR A 438 -8.05 20.32 11.74
N SER A 439 -9.37 20.11 11.86
CA SER A 439 -10.40 21.06 11.38
C SER A 439 -10.26 22.48 11.93
N LYS A 440 -9.58 22.67 13.06
CA LYS A 440 -9.31 24.00 13.63
C LYS A 440 -8.37 24.84 12.77
N ILE A 441 -7.34 24.22 12.21
CA ILE A 441 -6.32 24.90 11.38
C ILE A 441 -6.55 24.69 9.88
N TYR A 442 -7.24 23.61 9.52
CA TYR A 442 -7.52 23.21 8.15
C TYR A 442 -9.02 23.28 7.87
N ASN A 443 -9.53 24.51 7.86
CA ASN A 443 -10.95 24.80 7.66
C ASN A 443 -11.21 25.47 6.31
N PRO A 444 -12.42 25.33 5.73
CA PRO A 444 -12.77 25.89 4.43
C PRO A 444 -12.67 27.42 4.29
N LYS A 445 -12.50 28.17 5.38
CA LYS A 445 -12.32 29.63 5.37
C LYS A 445 -10.85 30.05 5.48
N GLY A 446 -9.93 29.11 5.73
CA GLY A 446 -8.51 29.38 5.94
C GLY A 446 -7.75 29.41 4.61
N GLY A 447 -6.76 30.32 4.48
CA GLY A 447 -5.91 30.39 3.28
C GLY A 447 -5.20 29.07 2.98
N MET A 448 -4.77 28.36 4.03
CA MET A 448 -4.15 27.04 3.92
C MET A 448 -4.99 26.01 3.16
N TRP A 449 -6.30 26.02 3.41
CA TRP A 449 -7.25 25.14 2.75
C TRP A 449 -7.36 25.45 1.26
N HIS A 450 -7.51 26.72 0.91
CA HIS A 450 -7.60 27.15 -0.49
C HIS A 450 -6.30 26.88 -1.26
N ASP A 451 -5.15 27.15 -0.63
CA ASP A 451 -3.84 26.88 -1.21
C ASP A 451 -3.65 25.39 -1.51
N ASP A 452 -4.06 24.52 -0.58
CA ASP A 452 -3.96 23.07 -0.77
C ASP A 452 -4.98 22.60 -1.80
N LYS A 453 -6.24 23.05 -1.72
CA LYS A 453 -7.28 22.73 -2.70
C LYS A 453 -6.80 23.02 -4.13
N ALA A 454 -6.29 24.23 -4.37
CA ALA A 454 -5.77 24.63 -5.68
C ALA A 454 -4.56 23.79 -6.11
N TYR A 455 -3.66 23.49 -5.18
CA TYR A 455 -2.49 22.65 -5.44
C TYR A 455 -2.86 21.23 -5.87
N TYR A 456 -3.75 20.55 -5.13
CA TYR A 456 -4.19 19.20 -5.47
C TYR A 456 -5.00 19.16 -6.76
N ALA A 457 -5.90 20.11 -6.99
CA ALA A 457 -6.63 20.23 -8.24
C ALA A 457 -5.67 20.40 -9.43
N ASN A 458 -4.64 21.25 -9.32
CA ASN A 458 -3.62 21.41 -10.35
C ASN A 458 -2.79 20.14 -10.58
N LEU A 459 -2.48 19.40 -9.52
CA LEU A 459 -1.73 18.15 -9.64
C LEU A 459 -2.54 17.06 -10.36
N LEU A 460 -3.82 16.89 -10.00
CA LEU A 460 -4.74 15.95 -10.65
C LEU A 460 -5.01 16.35 -12.12
N ALA A 461 -5.14 17.66 -12.38
CA ALA A 461 -5.30 18.21 -13.73
C ALA A 461 -4.16 17.79 -14.68
N LYS A 462 -2.92 17.69 -14.17
CA LYS A 462 -1.73 17.28 -14.93
C LYS A 462 -1.67 15.80 -15.28
N ALA A 463 -2.56 14.96 -14.75
CA ALA A 463 -2.61 13.55 -15.13
C ALA A 463 -3.08 13.40 -16.58
N PRO A 464 -2.45 12.54 -17.41
CA PRO A 464 -2.87 12.36 -18.80
C PRO A 464 -4.30 11.82 -18.88
N GLN A 465 -5.06 12.18 -19.92
CA GLN A 465 -6.47 11.78 -20.00
C GLN A 465 -6.66 10.26 -20.05
N ASN A 466 -5.75 9.53 -20.71
CA ASN A 466 -5.88 8.07 -20.95
C ASN A 466 -5.21 7.18 -19.89
N GLY A 467 -4.67 7.77 -18.82
CA GLY A 467 -3.89 7.03 -17.81
C GLY A 467 -2.47 7.53 -17.64
N PRO A 468 -1.80 7.24 -16.51
CA PRO A 468 -0.39 7.54 -16.35
C PRO A 468 0.45 6.62 -17.25
N PHE A 469 1.45 7.17 -17.92
CA PHE A 469 2.32 6.41 -18.82
C PHE A 469 3.72 7.06 -18.89
N TYR A 470 4.68 6.30 -19.41
CA TYR A 470 6.01 6.80 -19.74
C TYR A 470 6.25 6.66 -21.25
N ASP A 471 6.18 7.79 -21.96
CA ASP A 471 6.57 7.95 -23.35
C ASP A 471 6.87 9.43 -23.59
N LEU A 472 8.15 9.78 -23.70
CA LEU A 472 8.60 11.17 -23.83
C LEU A 472 8.18 11.82 -25.16
N ASN A 473 7.78 11.02 -26.16
CA ASN A 473 7.36 11.54 -27.47
C ASN A 473 5.85 11.83 -27.52
N ASN A 474 5.08 11.34 -26.55
CA ASN A 474 3.65 11.55 -26.50
C ASN A 474 3.33 12.93 -25.92
N LYS A 475 2.50 13.72 -26.63
CA LYS A 475 2.11 15.07 -26.21
C LYS A 475 1.36 15.12 -24.88
N SER A 476 0.72 14.02 -24.47
CA SER A 476 0.00 13.91 -23.21
C SER A 476 0.89 13.49 -22.04
N TYR A 477 2.20 13.29 -22.26
CA TYR A 477 3.13 12.86 -21.23
C TYR A 477 3.15 13.85 -20.07
N SER A 478 3.13 13.30 -18.85
CA SER A 478 3.19 14.09 -17.63
C SER A 478 4.34 13.61 -16.76
N GLU A 479 5.31 14.49 -16.52
CA GLU A 479 6.43 14.20 -15.61
C GLU A 479 6.01 13.95 -14.16
N PHE A 480 4.75 14.26 -13.82
CA PHE A 480 4.18 14.03 -12.49
C PHE A 480 3.52 12.65 -12.37
N TRP A 481 3.11 12.05 -13.50
CA TRP A 481 2.31 10.83 -13.58
C TRP A 481 2.96 9.84 -14.55
N ASN A 482 4.22 9.50 -14.27
CA ASN A 482 5.10 8.71 -15.14
C ASN A 482 5.75 7.50 -14.45
N SER A 483 5.17 7.04 -13.34
CA SER A 483 5.67 5.92 -12.53
C SER A 483 4.52 5.02 -12.08
N SER A 484 4.84 3.80 -11.66
CA SER A 484 3.85 2.84 -11.13
C SER A 484 3.19 3.31 -9.84
N SER A 485 3.85 4.18 -9.06
CA SER A 485 3.23 4.88 -7.94
C SER A 485 3.92 6.20 -7.61
N ARG A 486 3.23 7.31 -7.87
CA ARG A 486 3.65 8.65 -7.46
C ARG A 486 3.69 8.81 -5.94
N LEU A 487 2.76 8.19 -5.22
CA LEU A 487 2.60 8.38 -3.78
C LEU A 487 3.70 7.69 -2.96
N ILE A 488 4.52 6.85 -3.60
CA ILE A 488 5.61 6.11 -2.95
C ILE A 488 6.97 6.52 -3.53
N TRP A 489 7.08 6.56 -4.85
CA TRP A 489 8.32 6.91 -5.54
C TRP A 489 8.12 8.05 -6.53
N PRO A 490 7.79 9.26 -6.04
CA PRO A 490 7.54 10.40 -6.91
C PRO A 490 8.79 10.66 -7.78
N GLY A 491 8.58 10.73 -9.10
CA GLY A 491 9.64 11.03 -10.06
C GLY A 491 10.62 9.89 -10.39
N LYS A 492 10.39 8.66 -9.92
CA LYS A 492 11.23 7.49 -10.28
C LYS A 492 11.21 7.22 -11.79
N GLY A 493 10.08 7.50 -12.45
CA GLY A 493 9.87 7.21 -13.87
C GLY A 493 9.66 5.72 -14.15
N ALA A 494 9.76 5.33 -15.42
CA ALA A 494 9.72 3.94 -15.84
C ALA A 494 11.01 3.18 -15.47
N PRO A 495 10.92 1.87 -15.18
CA PRO A 495 12.08 1.00 -14.97
C PRO A 495 13.03 0.97 -16.18
N ASP A 496 12.46 0.85 -17.39
CA ASP A 496 13.20 0.88 -18.66
C ASP A 496 12.71 2.06 -19.51
N LYS A 497 13.52 3.12 -19.56
CA LYS A 497 13.20 4.37 -20.26
C LYS A 497 13.19 4.24 -21.78
N THR A 498 13.59 3.10 -22.34
CA THR A 498 13.58 2.85 -23.79
C THR A 498 12.24 2.30 -24.30
N LYS A 499 11.33 1.95 -23.39
CA LYS A 499 10.04 1.33 -23.68
C LYS A 499 8.89 2.25 -23.33
N THR A 500 7.74 1.99 -23.95
CA THR A 500 6.47 2.63 -23.59
C THR A 500 5.80 1.86 -22.47
N TRP A 501 5.72 2.48 -21.30
CA TRP A 501 5.05 1.92 -20.13
C TRP A 501 3.70 2.56 -19.92
N GLU A 502 2.72 1.76 -19.53
CA GLU A 502 1.45 2.23 -19.00
C GLU A 502 1.31 1.76 -17.56
N PHE A 503 0.87 2.63 -16.67
CA PHE A 503 0.69 2.33 -15.25
C PHE A 503 -0.80 2.26 -14.92
N ALA A 504 -1.18 1.50 -13.89
CA ALA A 504 -2.59 1.29 -13.54
C ALA A 504 -3.33 2.57 -13.07
N GLY A 505 -2.61 3.54 -12.49
CA GLY A 505 -3.19 4.81 -12.04
C GLY A 505 -3.98 4.74 -10.73
N MET A 506 -3.71 3.73 -9.89
CA MET A 506 -4.32 3.60 -8.56
C MET A 506 -3.98 4.78 -7.63
N ASP A 507 -2.77 5.33 -7.76
CA ASP A 507 -2.32 6.52 -7.04
C ASP A 507 -3.13 7.77 -7.39
N TYR A 508 -3.50 7.94 -8.67
CA TYR A 508 -4.41 9.00 -9.11
C TYR A 508 -5.80 8.82 -8.51
N LEU A 509 -6.38 7.62 -8.62
CA LEU A 509 -7.71 7.32 -8.09
C LEU A 509 -7.77 7.57 -6.58
N PHE A 510 -6.76 7.10 -5.85
CA PHE A 510 -6.68 7.28 -4.42
C PHE A 510 -6.52 8.77 -4.03
N LEU A 511 -5.61 9.50 -4.68
CA LEU A 511 -5.41 10.92 -4.41
C LEU A 511 -6.63 11.77 -4.77
N HIS A 512 -7.31 11.45 -5.88
CA HIS A 512 -8.55 12.09 -6.28
C HIS A 512 -9.63 11.92 -5.21
N ASN A 513 -9.80 10.71 -4.67
CA ASN A 513 -10.81 10.48 -3.64
C ASN A 513 -10.48 11.19 -2.33
N LEU A 514 -9.21 11.20 -1.91
CA LEU A 514 -8.76 11.99 -0.78
C LEU A 514 -9.05 13.49 -1.00
N TYR A 515 -8.74 14.03 -2.19
CA TYR A 515 -9.06 15.40 -2.56
C TYR A 515 -10.57 15.69 -2.45
N ARG A 516 -11.41 14.83 -3.01
CA ARG A 516 -12.88 14.99 -2.96
C ARG A 516 -13.39 14.93 -1.52
N LEU A 517 -13.00 13.92 -0.74
CA LEU A 517 -13.45 13.78 0.65
C LEU A 517 -13.10 15.00 1.52
N VAL A 518 -11.95 15.61 1.27
CA VAL A 518 -11.52 16.81 2.01
C VAL A 518 -12.20 18.06 1.44
N PHE A 519 -12.02 18.37 0.16
CA PHE A 519 -12.34 19.69 -0.38
C PHE A 519 -13.70 19.81 -1.08
N GLU A 520 -14.21 18.71 -1.62
CA GLU A 520 -15.39 18.66 -2.48
C GLU A 520 -16.22 17.39 -2.25
N PRO A 521 -16.70 17.15 -1.00
CA PRO A 521 -17.30 15.86 -0.62
C PRO A 521 -18.68 15.63 -1.22
N LYS A 522 -19.30 16.67 -1.78
CA LYS A 522 -20.65 16.64 -2.38
C LYS A 522 -20.56 16.44 -3.89
N GLY A 523 -21.65 15.95 -4.48
CA GLY A 523 -21.81 15.80 -5.93
C GLY A 523 -20.83 14.78 -6.53
N PHE A 524 -20.45 13.76 -5.78
CA PHE A 524 -19.69 12.64 -6.32
C PHE A 524 -20.67 11.58 -6.82
N ASN A 525 -20.59 11.23 -8.09
CA ASN A 525 -21.43 10.24 -8.76
C ASN A 525 -20.58 9.50 -9.80
N LEU A 526 -20.77 8.19 -9.91
CA LEU A 526 -20.23 7.39 -11.00
C LEU A 526 -21.29 7.20 -12.09
N ASN A 527 -21.04 7.75 -13.28
CA ASN A 527 -21.89 7.53 -14.45
C ASN A 527 -21.90 6.04 -14.82
N LYS A 528 -22.88 5.29 -14.31
CA LYS A 528 -23.10 3.83 -14.46
C LYS A 528 -21.83 2.99 -14.49
N THR A 529 -21.55 2.39 -13.36
CA THR A 529 -20.46 1.45 -13.18
C THR A 529 -20.72 0.15 -13.94
N ILE A 530 -19.84 -0.21 -14.88
CA ILE A 530 -19.89 -1.49 -15.61
C ILE A 530 -18.53 -2.16 -15.50
N VAL A 531 -18.22 -2.77 -14.35
CA VAL A 531 -17.24 -3.86 -14.37
C VAL A 531 -17.79 -4.93 -15.29
N LYS A 532 -17.14 -5.14 -16.45
CA LYS A 532 -17.49 -6.25 -17.33
C LYS A 532 -17.30 -7.52 -16.50
N LYS A 533 -18.35 -8.34 -16.38
CA LYS A 533 -18.27 -9.56 -15.57
C LYS A 533 -17.16 -10.44 -16.16
N ALA A 534 -16.41 -11.14 -15.32
CA ALA A 534 -15.31 -12.00 -15.80
C ALA A 534 -15.77 -12.99 -16.90
N LYS A 535 -17.02 -13.46 -16.83
CA LYS A 535 -17.66 -14.33 -17.84
C LYS A 535 -17.85 -13.67 -19.22
N ASP A 536 -17.91 -12.34 -19.26
CA ASP A 536 -18.06 -11.56 -20.50
C ASP A 536 -16.70 -11.25 -21.12
N LYS A 537 -15.60 -11.69 -20.49
CA LYS A 537 -14.23 -11.49 -20.94
C LYS A 537 -13.66 -12.82 -21.47
N PRO A 538 -12.80 -12.78 -22.51
CA PRO A 538 -12.22 -14.00 -23.05
C PRO A 538 -11.31 -14.65 -21.99
N ILE A 539 -11.71 -15.82 -21.51
CA ILE A 539 -10.92 -16.67 -20.60
C ILE A 539 -10.70 -18.03 -21.26
N GLN A 540 -9.53 -18.63 -21.04
CA GLN A 540 -9.30 -20.01 -21.47
C GLN A 540 -9.98 -20.96 -20.50
N THR A 541 -10.74 -21.94 -21.00
CA THR A 541 -11.39 -22.95 -20.16
C THR A 541 -10.37 -24.00 -19.69
N LYS A 542 -10.54 -24.48 -18.45
CA LYS A 542 -9.58 -25.36 -17.76
C LYS A 542 -9.30 -26.68 -18.51
N SER A 543 -10.26 -27.21 -19.28
CA SER A 543 -10.13 -28.51 -19.95
C SER A 543 -9.19 -28.53 -21.16
N SER A 544 -8.80 -27.36 -21.69
CA SER A 544 -7.83 -27.26 -22.81
C SER A 544 -6.42 -26.88 -22.35
N THR A 545 -6.22 -26.74 -21.04
CA THR A 545 -5.05 -26.04 -20.45
C THR A 545 -4.46 -26.76 -19.23
N HIS A 546 -4.58 -28.09 -19.15
CA HIS A 546 -3.45 -28.89 -18.67
C HIS A 546 -2.58 -29.19 -19.89
N PRO A 547 -1.76 -28.24 -20.38
CA PRO A 547 -0.65 -28.61 -21.24
C PRO A 547 0.07 -29.77 -20.56
N ASN A 548 0.51 -30.73 -21.36
CA ASN A 548 1.23 -31.93 -20.96
C ASN A 548 2.63 -31.56 -20.42
N PHE A 549 2.69 -30.60 -19.49
CA PHE A 549 3.88 -30.18 -18.80
C PHE A 549 4.09 -31.17 -17.67
N GLU A 550 5.30 -31.70 -17.56
CA GLU A 550 5.77 -32.55 -16.46
C GLU A 550 5.83 -31.82 -15.11
N SER A 551 4.99 -30.79 -14.89
CA SER A 551 5.14 -29.82 -13.82
C SER A 551 3.81 -29.43 -13.18
N ASP A 552 3.20 -30.39 -12.47
CA ASP A 552 2.20 -30.10 -11.44
C ASP A 552 2.77 -29.16 -10.35
N GLU A 553 4.09 -28.99 -10.27
CA GLU A 553 4.80 -28.08 -9.35
C GLU A 553 4.53 -26.58 -9.60
N PHE A 554 4.08 -26.19 -10.80
CA PHE A 554 3.91 -24.77 -11.17
C PHE A 554 2.44 -24.29 -11.24
N TYR A 555 1.49 -25.20 -11.08
CA TYR A 555 0.06 -24.89 -10.98
C TYR A 555 -0.33 -24.83 -9.50
N TYR A 556 -0.08 -23.69 -8.86
CA TYR A 556 -0.62 -23.45 -7.53
C TYR A 556 -2.12 -23.19 -7.64
N GLU A 557 -2.88 -24.10 -7.06
CA GLU A 557 -4.30 -23.93 -6.77
C GLU A 557 -4.47 -23.87 -5.25
N ALA A 558 -5.51 -23.16 -4.80
CA ALA A 558 -5.93 -23.23 -3.42
C ALA A 558 -6.17 -24.70 -3.04
N PRO A 559 -5.58 -25.17 -1.92
CA PRO A 559 -5.76 -26.55 -1.51
C PRO A 559 -7.24 -26.80 -1.22
N ARG A 560 -7.77 -27.85 -1.84
CA ARG A 560 -9.08 -28.40 -1.46
C ARG A 560 -8.84 -29.23 -0.21
N VAL A 561 -9.23 -28.71 0.95
CA VAL A 561 -9.24 -29.47 2.18
C VAL A 561 -10.23 -30.63 1.98
N ARG A 562 -9.75 -31.86 2.16
CA ARG A 562 -10.54 -33.09 1.96
C ARG A 562 -11.44 -33.39 3.14
#